data_AF-A0A1A7WVH2-F1
#
_entry.id   AF-A0A1A7WVH2-F1
#
_cell.length_a   1.000
_cell.length_b   1.000
_cell.length_c   1.000
_cell.angle_alpha   90.00
_cell.angle_beta   90.00
_cell.angle_gamma   90.00
#
_symmetry.space_group_name_H-M   'P 1'
#
loop_
_entity.id
_entity.type
_entity.pdbx_description
1 polymer ?
#
loop_
_entity_poly.entity_id
_entity_poly.type
_entity_poly.pdbx_seq_one_letter_code
_entity_poly.pdbx_strand_id
1 'polypeptide(L)' 'FEPKLYHIKVPEDVPVGALLVWVESIDLDSGSGGLVTYNLQNTEGGIFHLDSSTGALNLERELDFERRPTY' A
#
# COMPACT_ATOMS: atom_id res chain seq x y z
N PHE A 1 -2.86 1.75 -16.53
CA PHE A 1 -2.51 1.20 -15.20
C PHE A 1 -1.38 0.19 -15.33
N GLU A 2 -0.15 0.62 -15.07
CA GLU A 2 0.99 -0.27 -14.79
C GLU A 2 1.60 0.16 -13.46
N PRO A 3 2.00 -0.75 -12.55
CA PRO A 3 2.06 -2.22 -12.62
C PRO A 3 0.82 -2.92 -12.05
N LYS A 4 0.54 -4.15 -12.53
CA LYS A 4 -0.60 -4.98 -12.08
C LYS A 4 -0.39 -5.64 -10.70
N LEU A 5 0.84 -5.66 -10.20
CA LEU A 5 1.21 -6.31 -8.94
C LEU A 5 2.37 -5.55 -8.29
N TYR A 6 2.23 -5.25 -7.00
CA TYR A 6 3.27 -4.67 -6.17
C TYR A 6 3.77 -5.72 -5.17
N HIS A 7 5.09 -5.91 -5.11
CA HIS A 7 5.73 -6.78 -4.12
C HIS A 7 6.80 -5.95 -3.40
N ILE A 8 6.64 -5.79 -2.09
CA ILE A 8 7.59 -5.07 -1.24
C ILE A 8 8.09 -6.00 -0.15
N LYS A 9 9.32 -5.76 0.31
CA LYS A 9 9.87 -6.42 1.51
C LYS A 9 9.88 -5.39 2.62
N VAL A 10 9.25 -5.74 3.73
CA VAL A 10 9.11 -4.86 4.89
C VAL A 10 9.72 -5.59 6.08
N PRO A 11 10.69 -4.98 6.80
CA PRO A 11 11.18 -5.51 8.07
C PRO A 11 10.05 -5.60 9.10
N GLU A 12 10.04 -6.61 9.96
CA GLU A 12 8.97 -6.78 10.95
C GLU A 12 9.01 -5.74 12.08
N ASP A 13 10.19 -5.17 12.34
CA ASP A 13 10.45 -4.16 13.35
C ASP A 13 10.05 -2.73 12.91
N VAL A 14 9.38 -2.62 11.77
CA VAL A 14 8.83 -1.35 11.28
C VAL A 14 7.76 -0.84 12.27
N PRO A 15 7.87 0.42 12.73
CA PRO A 15 6.93 0.95 13.71
C PRO A 15 5.54 1.13 13.11
N VAL A 16 4.53 0.97 13.96
CA VAL A 16 3.14 1.33 13.62
C VAL A 16 3.05 2.81 13.23
N GLY A 17 2.30 3.09 12.18
CA GLY A 17 2.17 4.39 11.52
C GLY A 17 3.17 4.59 10.38
N ALA A 18 4.18 3.73 10.23
CA ALA A 18 5.16 3.87 9.17
C ALA A 18 4.52 3.76 7.78
N LEU A 19 5.02 4.60 6.88
CA LEU A 19 4.72 4.53 5.46
C LEU A 19 5.55 3.39 4.85
N LEU A 20 4.88 2.42 4.23
CA LEU A 20 5.49 1.26 3.59
C LEU A 20 5.82 1.53 2.12
N VAL A 21 4.86 2.07 1.38
CA VAL A 21 5.01 2.35 -0.06
C VAL A 21 4.02 3.41 -0.51
N TRP A 22 4.38 4.17 -1.55
CA TRP A 22 3.44 4.96 -2.34
C TRP A 22 3.02 4.15 -3.55
N VAL A 23 1.73 3.88 -3.68
CA VAL A 23 1.17 3.28 -4.90
C VAL A 23 1.02 4.40 -5.92
N GLU A 24 1.80 4.36 -6.98
CA GLU A 24 1.67 5.28 -8.11
C GLU A 24 0.91 4.56 -9.24
N SER A 25 -0.12 5.21 -9.80
CA SER A 25 -0.71 4.77 -11.07
C SER A 25 -0.35 5.75 -12.16
N ILE A 26 0.44 5.30 -13.13
CA ILE A 26 0.69 6.06 -14.35
C ILE A 26 -0.42 5.70 -15.34
N ASP A 27 -1.30 6.67 -15.59
CA ASP A 27 -2.19 6.63 -16.74
C ASP A 27 -1.46 7.25 -17.94
N LEU A 28 -1.48 6.57 -19.08
CA LEU A 28 -0.79 7.02 -20.31
C LEU A 28 -1.68 7.97 -21.13
N ASP A 29 -2.89 8.26 -20.66
CA ASP A 29 -3.78 9.22 -21.29
C ASP A 29 -3.20 10.65 -21.16
N SER A 30 -2.90 11.26 -22.30
CA SER A 30 -2.20 12.56 -22.44
C SER A 30 -3.04 13.78 -22.02
N GLY A 31 -4.04 13.63 -21.15
CA GLY A 31 -5.00 14.66 -20.80
C GLY A 31 -5.29 14.70 -19.29
N SER A 32 -4.99 15.87 -18.69
CA SER A 32 -5.36 16.33 -17.34
C SER A 32 -5.38 15.23 -16.27
N GLY A 33 -4.28 15.11 -15.51
CA GLY A 33 -4.08 14.17 -14.40
C GLY A 33 -5.38 13.76 -13.72
N GLY A 34 -5.91 12.60 -14.16
CA GLY A 34 -7.19 12.10 -13.71
C GLY A 34 -7.17 11.92 -12.20
N LEU A 35 -8.30 12.17 -11.55
CA LEU A 35 -8.43 11.94 -10.11
C LEU A 35 -8.36 10.43 -9.85
N VAL A 36 -7.16 9.92 -9.60
CA VAL A 36 -6.94 8.53 -9.23
C VAL A 36 -7.39 8.36 -7.79
N THR A 37 -8.27 7.38 -7.56
CA THR A 37 -8.63 6.95 -6.21
C THR A 37 -8.11 5.54 -5.99
N TYR A 38 -7.36 5.34 -4.91
CA TYR A 38 -6.82 4.06 -4.51
C TYR A 38 -7.77 3.35 -3.54
N ASN A 39 -7.88 2.02 -3.65
CA ASN A 39 -8.70 1.23 -2.75
C ASN A 39 -7.99 -0.08 -2.38
N LEU A 40 -7.87 -0.36 -1.09
CA LEU A 40 -7.30 -1.59 -0.57
C LEU A 40 -8.43 -2.58 -0.28
N GLN A 41 -8.56 -3.61 -1.12
CA GLN A 41 -9.65 -4.58 -1.00
C GLN A 41 -9.58 -5.42 0.29
N ASN A 42 -8.37 -5.67 0.77
CA ASN A 42 -8.14 -6.44 1.97
C ASN A 42 -7.11 -5.73 2.86
N THR A 43 -7.58 -5.27 4.01
CA THR A 43 -6.76 -4.56 5.00
C THR A 43 -6.02 -5.52 5.95
N GLU A 44 -6.15 -6.83 5.73
CA GLU A 44 -5.59 -7.88 6.59
C GLU A 44 -6.03 -7.74 8.05
N GLY A 45 -7.32 -7.44 8.25
CA GLY A 45 -7.88 -7.19 9.57
C GLY A 45 -7.49 -5.83 10.16
N GLY A 46 -7.13 -4.87 9.32
CA GLY A 46 -6.68 -3.53 9.71
C GLY A 46 -5.20 -3.47 10.10
N ILE A 47 -4.36 -4.35 9.54
CA ILE A 47 -2.90 -4.25 9.64
C ILE A 47 -2.37 -3.20 8.67
N PHE A 48 -3.03 -3.03 7.52
CA PHE A 48 -2.63 -2.07 6.51
C PHE A 48 -3.74 -1.05 6.25
N HIS A 49 -3.33 0.20 6.04
CA HIS A 49 -4.19 1.29 5.62
C HIS A 49 -3.67 1.90 4.31
N LEU A 50 -4.55 2.13 3.33
CA LEU A 50 -4.21 2.80 2.08
C LEU A 50 -4.98 4.11 2.00
N ASP A 51 -4.25 5.22 1.93
CA ASP A 51 -4.83 6.53 1.66
C ASP A 51 -5.36 6.54 0.22
N SER A 52 -6.67 6.71 0.08
CA SER A 52 -7.35 6.66 -1.21
C SER A 52 -7.02 7.84 -2.12
N SER A 53 -6.57 8.96 -1.56
CA SER A 53 -6.26 10.19 -2.30
C SER A 53 -4.79 10.26 -2.73
N THR A 54 -3.88 9.71 -1.92
CA THR A 54 -2.44 9.81 -2.16
C THR A 54 -1.79 8.50 -2.58
N GLY A 55 -2.44 7.36 -2.31
CA GLY A 55 -1.86 6.04 -2.55
C GLY A 55 -0.84 5.61 -1.48
N ALA A 56 -0.74 6.32 -0.35
CA ALA A 56 0.13 5.96 0.76
C ALA A 56 -0.36 4.69 1.46
N LEU A 57 0.45 3.62 1.44
CA LEU A 57 0.19 2.41 2.23
C LEU A 57 0.95 2.51 3.55
N ASN A 58 0.23 2.52 4.65
CA ASN A 58 0.76 2.62 6.01
C ASN A 58 0.51 1.33 6.79
N LEU A 59 1.39 1.10 7.77
CA LEU A 59 1.26 0.02 8.74
C LEU A 59 0.45 0.49 9.95
N GLU A 60 -0.65 -0.18 10.27
CA GLU A 60 -1.52 0.16 11.41
C GLU A 60 -1.30 -0.77 12.61
N ARG A 61 -0.59 -1.90 12.42
CA ARG A 61 -0.28 -2.88 13.47
C ARG A 61 1.08 -3.51 13.26
N GLU A 62 1.68 -3.98 14.34
CA GLU A 62 2.98 -4.66 14.30
C GLU A 62 2.94 -5.90 13.38
N LEU A 63 4.05 -6.13 12.69
CA LEU A 63 4.27 -7.33 11.90
C LEU A 63 4.97 -8.38 12.77
N ASP A 64 4.78 -9.65 12.41
CA ASP A 64 5.36 -10.79 13.12
C ASP A 64 5.71 -11.83 12.05
N PHE A 65 6.99 -11.92 11.70
CA PHE A 65 7.44 -12.75 10.59
C PHE A 65 7.27 -14.24 10.90
N GLU A 66 7.48 -14.66 12.15
CA GLU A 66 7.28 -16.04 12.59
C GLU A 66 5.81 -16.46 12.47
N ARG A 67 4.88 -15.56 12.78
CA ARG A 67 3.44 -15.83 12.67
C ARG A 67 2.96 -15.77 11.23
N ARG A 68 3.41 -14.77 10.46
CA ARG A 68 2.95 -14.57 9.08
C ARG A 68 3.98 -13.81 8.22
N PRO A 69 4.73 -14.52 7.36
CA PRO A 69 5.80 -13.92 6.55
C PRO A 69 5.30 -13.23 5.26
N THR A 70 4.05 -13.46 4.86
CA THR A 70 3.47 -12.93 3.62
C THR A 70 2.00 -12.56 3.79
N TYR A 71 1.60 -11.47 3.15
CA TYR A 71 0.24 -10.93 3.14
C TYR A 71 -0.26 -10.81 1.70
#